data_AF-A0A7D9D1H7-F1
#
_entry.id   AF-A0A7D9D1H7-F1
#
_cell.length_a   1.000
_cell.length_b   1.000
_cell.length_c   1.000
_cell.angle_alpha   90.00
_cell.angle_beta   90.00
_cell.angle_gamma   90.00
#
_symmetry.space_group_name_H-M   'P 1'
#
loop_
_entity.id
_entity.type
_entity.pdbx_description
1 polymer ?
#
loop_
_entity_poly.entity_id
_entity_poly.type
_entity_poly.pdbx_seq_one_letter_code
_entity_poly.pdbx_strand_id
1 'polypeptide(L)'
;MSRVLDDIIMEDVAKACPESFLGFNKCMQSPEVRDKRDCIKYQVALQKCVREDVKSFQRIQKNCTEMISKYEHCLQNNSTNYSSKCFDELKQVRLCAAKQVGGDVKLEEDRKNQ
;
A
#
# COMPACT_ATOMS: atom_id res chain seq x y z
N MET A 1 8.57 -7.32 -6.61
CA MET A 1 7.51 -6.35 -6.24
C MET A 1 6.31 -6.69 -7.10
N SER A 2 5.14 -6.95 -6.53
CA SER A 2 3.96 -7.25 -7.33
C SER A 2 3.37 -5.93 -7.82
N ARG A 3 3.87 -5.42 -8.96
CA ARG A 3 3.30 -4.22 -9.61
C ARG A 3 1.78 -4.34 -9.77
N VAL A 4 1.30 -5.55 -10.02
CA VAL A 4 -0.13 -5.89 -10.11
C VAL A 4 -0.90 -5.56 -8.82
N LEU A 5 -0.34 -5.81 -7.63
CA LEU A 5 -1.00 -5.45 -6.37
C LEU A 5 -1.14 -3.92 -6.24
N ASP A 6 -0.05 -3.22 -6.55
CA ASP A 6 0.01 -1.76 -6.47
C ASP A 6 -0.96 -1.13 -7.48
N ASP A 7 -1.04 -1.69 -8.70
CA ASP A 7 -1.94 -1.25 -9.77
C ASP A 7 -3.42 -1.47 -9.40
N ILE A 8 -3.78 -2.65 -8.88
CA ILE A 8 -5.16 -2.96 -8.45
C ILE A 8 -5.60 -2.03 -7.32
N ILE A 9 -4.74 -1.81 -6.31
CA ILE A 9 -5.05 -0.92 -5.19
C ILE A 9 -5.17 0.52 -5.70
N MET A 10 -4.26 0.99 -6.55
CA MET A 10 -4.35 2.34 -7.12
C MET A 10 -5.60 2.54 -7.95
N GLU A 11 -6.01 1.55 -8.75
CA GLU A 11 -7.23 1.61 -9.55
C GLU A 11 -8.48 1.71 -8.66
N ASP A 12 -8.57 0.88 -7.61
CA ASP A 12 -9.67 0.94 -6.65
C ASP A 12 -9.71 2.29 -5.90
N VAL A 13 -8.54 2.83 -5.53
CA VAL A 13 -8.43 4.15 -4.90
C VAL A 13 -8.85 5.26 -5.86
N ALA A 14 -8.42 5.21 -7.12
CA ALA A 14 -8.79 6.22 -8.11
C ALA A 14 -10.30 6.20 -8.43
N LYS A 15 -10.92 5.01 -8.43
CA LYS A 15 -12.36 4.84 -8.63
C LYS A 15 -13.19 5.31 -7.43
N ALA A 16 -12.76 4.99 -6.21
CA ALA A 16 -13.52 5.31 -5.00
C ALA A 16 -13.25 6.74 -4.49
N CYS A 17 -12.03 7.25 -4.66
CA CYS A 17 -11.56 8.52 -4.10
C CYS A 17 -11.06 9.53 -5.15
N PRO A 18 -11.78 9.76 -6.27
CA PRO A 18 -11.24 10.49 -7.43
C PRO A 18 -10.83 11.93 -7.11
N GLU A 19 -11.64 12.67 -6.35
CA GLU A 19 -11.39 14.09 -6.04
C GLU A 19 -10.15 14.26 -5.16
N SER A 20 -10.10 13.53 -4.04
CA SER A 20 -8.97 13.56 -3.10
C SER A 20 -7.69 13.05 -3.75
N PHE A 21 -7.79 12.01 -4.59
CA PHE A 21 -6.65 11.45 -5.32
C PHE A 21 -6.08 12.45 -6.33
N LEU A 22 -6.92 13.04 -7.18
CA LEU A 22 -6.49 14.05 -8.14
C LEU A 22 -6.00 15.33 -7.46
N GLY A 23 -6.69 15.80 -6.41
CA GLY A 23 -6.31 16.98 -5.65
C GLY A 23 -4.94 16.82 -5.00
N PHE A 24 -4.68 15.65 -4.39
CA PHE A 24 -3.38 15.34 -3.82
C PHE A 24 -2.28 15.28 -4.88
N ASN A 25 -2.50 14.55 -5.99
CA ASN A 25 -1.53 14.46 -7.08
C ASN A 25 -1.22 15.83 -7.70
N LYS A 26 -2.25 16.65 -7.99
CA LYS A 26 -2.08 18.01 -8.52
C LYS A 26 -1.29 18.88 -7.56
N CYS A 27 -1.59 18.83 -6.27
CA CYS A 27 -0.85 19.61 -5.27
C CYS A 27 0.62 19.19 -5.19
N MET A 28 0.88 17.88 -5.17
CA MET A 28 2.23 17.33 -5.10
C MET A 28 3.07 17.67 -6.34
N GLN A 29 2.44 17.74 -7.52
CA GLN A 29 3.11 18.07 -8.79
C GLN A 29 3.16 19.56 -9.09
N SER A 30 2.41 20.39 -8.36
CA SER A 30 2.35 21.83 -8.63
C SER A 30 3.72 22.48 -8.36
N PRO A 31 4.26 23.27 -9.32
CA PRO A 31 5.48 24.03 -9.14
C PRO A 31 5.29 25.20 -8.17
N GLU A 32 4.05 25.63 -7.90
CA GLU A 32 3.71 26.70 -6.97
C GLU A 32 3.83 26.25 -5.50
N VAL A 33 3.71 24.93 -5.25
CA VAL A 33 3.83 24.35 -3.91
C VAL A 33 5.30 24.16 -3.57
N ARG A 34 5.84 25.10 -2.79
CA ARG A 34 7.23 25.07 -2.28
C ARG A 34 7.42 24.05 -1.17
N ASP A 35 6.44 23.93 -0.27
CA ASP A 35 6.45 22.96 0.80
C ASP A 35 5.36 21.91 0.57
N LYS A 36 5.75 20.65 0.38
CA LYS A 36 4.79 19.56 0.13
C LYS A 36 3.86 19.29 1.32
N ARG A 37 4.20 19.80 2.51
CA ARG A 37 3.30 19.79 3.68
C ARG A 37 2.02 20.61 3.45
N ASP A 38 2.02 21.56 2.53
CA ASP A 38 0.83 22.33 2.16
C ASP A 38 -0.26 21.46 1.50
N CYS A 39 0.10 20.26 1.03
CA CYS A 39 -0.83 19.29 0.46
C CYS A 39 -1.55 18.42 1.51
N ILE A 40 -1.29 18.64 2.80
CA ILE A 40 -1.80 17.80 3.90
C ILE A 40 -3.33 17.67 3.90
N LYS A 41 -4.06 18.72 3.51
CA LYS A 41 -5.53 18.67 3.45
C LYS A 41 -6.04 17.59 2.48
N TYR A 42 -5.40 17.45 1.32
CA TYR A 42 -5.75 16.43 0.33
C TYR A 42 -5.28 15.05 0.77
N GLN A 43 -4.13 14.98 1.44
CA GLN A 43 -3.62 13.74 2.01
C GLN A 43 -4.58 13.18 3.07
N VAL A 44 -5.05 14.01 4.00
CA VAL A 44 -5.99 13.60 5.05
C VAL A 44 -7.33 13.17 4.44
N ALA A 45 -7.85 13.93 3.48
CA ALA A 45 -9.08 13.57 2.77
C ALA A 45 -8.94 12.24 2.02
N LEU A 46 -7.80 12.02 1.36
CA LEU A 46 -7.51 10.76 0.68
C LEU A 46 -7.39 9.60 1.67
N GLN A 47 -6.65 9.77 2.77
CA GLN A 47 -6.52 8.74 3.82
C GLN A 47 -7.87 8.39 4.48
N LYS A 48 -8.77 9.36 4.62
CA LYS A 48 -10.12 9.12 5.12
C LYS A 48 -10.90 8.25 4.13
N CYS A 49 -10.98 8.68 2.87
CA CYS A 49 -11.69 7.95 1.83
C CYS A 49 -11.12 6.53 1.61
N VAL A 50 -9.79 6.36 1.61
CA VAL A 50 -9.17 5.03 1.48
C VAL A 50 -9.59 4.08 2.59
N ARG A 51 -9.75 4.58 3.82
CA ARG A 51 -10.23 3.76 4.95
C ARG A 51 -11.73 3.45 4.86
N GLU A 52 -12.52 4.42 4.43
CA GLU A 52 -13.99 4.35 4.50
C GLU A 52 -14.63 3.72 3.24
N ASP A 53 -14.03 3.91 2.07
CA ASP A 53 -14.70 3.64 0.78
C ASP A 53 -13.96 2.61 -0.10
N VAL A 54 -12.64 2.42 0.09
CA VAL A 54 -11.85 1.50 -0.72
C VAL A 54 -11.96 0.07 -0.16
N LYS A 55 -12.85 -0.74 -0.75
CA LYS A 55 -13.16 -2.09 -0.27
C LYS A 55 -11.96 -3.04 -0.24
N SER A 56 -11.06 -2.96 -1.21
CA SER A 56 -9.81 -3.75 -1.23
C SER A 56 -8.93 -3.42 -0.03
N PHE A 57 -8.76 -2.13 0.27
CA PHE A 57 -8.06 -1.66 1.44
C PHE A 57 -8.71 -2.15 2.74
N GLN A 58 -10.03 -2.07 2.85
CA GLN A 58 -10.77 -2.57 4.02
C GLN A 58 -10.58 -4.08 4.24
N ARG A 59 -10.59 -4.88 3.18
CA ARG A 59 -10.31 -6.33 3.28
C ARG A 59 -8.87 -6.59 3.74
N ILE A 60 -7.89 -5.86 3.19
CA ILE A 60 -6.49 -5.95 3.62
C ILE A 60 -6.35 -5.57 5.08
N GLN A 61 -6.89 -4.42 5.49
CA GLN A 61 -6.82 -3.94 6.86
C GLN A 61 -7.43 -4.98 7.81
N LYS A 62 -8.63 -5.48 7.53
CA LYS A 62 -9.31 -6.47 8.36
C LYS A 62 -8.56 -7.80 8.46
N ASN A 63 -8.07 -8.34 7.34
CA ASN A 63 -7.55 -9.71 7.29
C ASN A 63 -6.03 -9.81 7.45
N CYS A 64 -5.29 -8.71 7.30
CA CYS A 64 -3.84 -8.67 7.34
C CYS A 64 -3.28 -7.88 8.53
N THR A 65 -4.12 -7.45 9.49
CA THR A 65 -3.71 -6.64 10.65
C THR A 65 -2.50 -7.25 11.38
N GLU A 66 -2.53 -8.55 11.68
CA GLU A 66 -1.44 -9.21 12.42
C GLU A 66 -0.09 -9.14 11.66
N MET A 67 -0.10 -9.39 10.35
CA MET A 67 1.10 -9.36 9.52
C MET A 67 1.63 -7.93 9.40
N ILE A 68 0.74 -6.95 9.29
CA ILE A 68 1.08 -5.52 9.28
C ILE A 68 1.75 -5.14 10.60
N SER A 69 1.17 -5.53 11.74
CA SER A 69 1.75 -5.22 13.06
C SER A 69 3.12 -5.85 13.27
N LYS A 70 3.36 -7.08 12.79
CA LYS A 70 4.69 -7.72 12.83
C LYS A 70 5.71 -6.93 12.02
N TYR A 71 5.32 -6.50 10.82
CA TYR A 71 6.19 -5.69 9.96
C TYR A 71 6.49 -4.33 10.59
N GLU A 72 5.48 -3.63 11.12
CA GLU A 72 5.66 -2.37 11.84
C GLU A 72 6.60 -2.52 13.04
N HIS A 73 6.44 -3.59 13.83
CA HIS A 73 7.32 -3.88 14.94
C HIS A 73 8.77 -4.13 14.49
N CYS A 74 8.96 -4.86 13.39
CA CYS A 74 10.29 -5.05 12.81
C CYS A 74 10.92 -3.72 12.38
N LEU A 75 10.16 -2.83 11.73
CA LEU A 75 10.63 -1.51 11.31
C LEU A 75 11.07 -0.65 12.50
N GLN A 76 10.27 -0.64 13.57
CA GLN A 76 10.60 0.08 14.81
C GLN A 76 11.91 -0.40 15.43
N ASN A 77 12.16 -1.71 15.40
CA ASN A 77 13.37 -2.31 15.97
C ASN A 77 14.60 -2.23 15.05
N ASN A 78 14.44 -1.86 13.77
CA ASN A 78 15.51 -1.92 12.77
C ASN A 78 15.54 -0.67 11.86
N SER A 79 15.59 0.51 12.49
CA SER A 79 15.47 1.83 11.86
C SER A 79 16.50 2.15 10.76
N THR A 80 17.63 1.46 10.68
CA THR A 80 18.71 1.71 9.70
C THR A 80 18.91 0.60 8.67
N ASN A 81 18.31 -0.58 8.83
CA ASN A 81 18.53 -1.73 7.93
C ASN A 81 17.27 -2.60 7.72
N TYR A 82 16.15 -1.93 7.48
CA TYR A 82 14.84 -2.54 7.30
C TYR A 82 14.74 -3.42 6.04
N SER A 83 15.44 -3.07 4.95
CA SER A 83 15.35 -3.79 3.67
C SER A 83 15.79 -5.25 3.75
N SER A 84 16.79 -5.55 4.59
CA SER A 84 17.27 -6.92 4.82
C SER A 84 16.57 -7.57 6.00
N LYS A 85 16.42 -6.84 7.12
CA LYS A 85 15.96 -7.42 8.38
C LYS A 85 14.45 -7.63 8.49
N CYS A 86 13.65 -6.89 7.71
CA CYS A 86 12.19 -6.97 7.76
C CYS A 86 11.60 -7.56 6.46
N PHE A 87 12.44 -8.24 5.67
CA PHE A 87 12.03 -8.79 4.38
C PHE A 87 10.96 -9.87 4.52
N ASP A 88 11.08 -10.73 5.54
CA ASP A 88 10.15 -11.84 5.76
C ASP A 88 8.78 -11.33 6.22
N GLU A 89 8.73 -10.37 7.14
CA GLU A 89 7.49 -9.72 7.56
C GLU A 89 6.84 -8.97 6.40
N LEU A 90 7.63 -8.26 5.58
CA LEU A 90 7.16 -7.61 4.37
C LEU A 90 6.58 -8.61 3.36
N LYS A 91 7.21 -9.78 3.21
CA LYS A 91 6.70 -10.87 2.35
C LYS A 91 5.35 -11.38 2.86
N GLN A 92 5.19 -11.55 4.17
CA GLN A 92 3.93 -12.00 4.77
C GLN A 92 2.79 -10.99 4.56
N VAL A 93 3.05 -9.69 4.72
CA VAL A 93 2.08 -8.61 4.42
C VAL A 93 1.63 -8.69 2.96
N ARG A 94 2.59 -8.80 2.03
CA ARG A 94 2.30 -8.86 0.58
C ARG A 94 1.47 -10.09 0.20
N LEU A 95 1.83 -11.25 0.75
CA LEU A 95 1.10 -12.50 0.51
C LEU A 95 -0.34 -12.41 1.03
N CYS A 96 -0.53 -11.81 2.21
CA CYS A 96 -1.86 -11.60 2.74
C CYS A 96 -2.67 -10.64 1.85
N ALA A 97 -2.09 -9.49 1.49
CA ALA A 97 -2.78 -8.48 0.69
C ALA A 97 -3.23 -9.01 -0.68
N ALA A 98 -2.36 -9.77 -1.35
CA ALA A 98 -2.67 -10.32 -2.66
C ALA A 98 -3.85 -11.30 -2.64
N LYS A 99 -3.96 -12.13 -1.59
CA LYS A 99 -5.15 -12.99 -1.37
C LYS A 99 -6.44 -12.18 -1.23
N GLN A 100 -6.39 -10.96 -0.70
CA GLN A 100 -7.58 -10.12 -0.48
C GLN A 100 -8.05 -9.36 -1.73
N VAL A 101 -7.16 -9.14 -2.69
CA VAL A 101 -7.46 -8.38 -3.92
C VAL A 101 -7.66 -9.27 -5.15
N GLY A 102 -7.68 -10.60 -4.96
CA GLY A 102 -7.83 -11.55 -6.06
C GLY A 102 -6.63 -11.60 -6.99
N GLY A 103 -5.47 -11.09 -6.55
CA GLY A 103 -4.22 -11.28 -7.26
C GLY A 103 -3.79 -12.72 -7.04
N ASP A 104 -3.90 -13.55 -8.07
CA ASP A 104 -3.24 -14.84 -8.13
C ASP A 104 -1.75 -14.65 -7.87
N VAL A 105 -1.32 -14.78 -6.61
CA VAL A 105 0.10 -15.00 -6.31
C VAL A 105 0.38 -16.45 -6.69
N LYS A 106 0.57 -16.68 -7.99
CA LYS A 106 1.50 -17.72 -8.38
C LYS A 106 2.86 -17.27 -7.86
N LEU A 107 3.17 -17.71 -6.64
CA LEU A 107 4.55 -17.83 -6.22
C LEU A 107 5.18 -18.73 -7.28
N GLU A 108 5.98 -18.17 -8.18
CA GLU A 108 6.86 -18.93 -9.06
C GLU A 108 7.91 -19.64 -8.18
N GLU A 109 7.48 -20.69 -7.48
CA GLU A 109 8.31 -21.78 -7.01
C GLU A 109 8.16 -22.94 -8.00
N ASP A 110 8.57 -22.73 -9.25
CA ASP A 110 8.85 -23.82 -10.20
C ASP A 110 9.78 -23.31 -11.31
N ARG A 111 11.03 -23.00 -10.93
CA ARG A 111 12.17 -23.04 -11.85
C ARG A 111 13.24 -23.99 -11.30
N LYS A 112 12.83 -25.24 -11.06
CA LYS A 112 13.72 -26.41 -10.91
C LYS A 112 13.07 -27.63 -11.56
N ASN A 113 13.31 -27.77 -12.86
CA ASN A 113 13.41 -29.00 -13.66
C ASN A 113 12.73 -28.83 -15.01
N GLN A 114 13.47 -28.22 -15.94
CA GLN A 114 13.50 -28.71 -17.31
C GLN A 114 14.95 -28.69 -17.79
#